data_AF-A0A8H7W051-F1
#
_entry.id   AF-A0A8H7W051-F1
#
_cell.length_a   1.000
_cell.length_b   1.000
_cell.length_c   1.000
_cell.angle_alpha   90.00
_cell.angle_beta   90.00
_cell.angle_gamma   90.00
#
_symmetry.space_group_name_H-M   'P 1'
#
loop_
_entity.id
_entity.type
_entity.pdbx_description
1 polymer ?
#
loop_
_entity_poly.entity_id
_entity_poly.type
_entity_poly.pdbx_seq_one_letter_code
_entity_poly.pdbx_strand_id
1 'polypeptide(L)'
;MPKIPVTREIFLKRLDQDNIQWTLTNYHEKIEHCNVHVPSDVTLTTIDIAKKFIKLMNNTNNKQAKIDEIVKDIKRLYNTVSFSTRMFIDYVIEQVSNMTSLLITYYEVSVQLDVLALSTRALLTHIPQIDELLCELFYYQDKVGEAYIQALDEKTLNEIFVQDGKQFLNWSGLMKEENIRRLLCILKYYTKTMKKDQCLNLLLRLQTITTEDVNKRYLGLIERAKEFIFVPNKMSTKQSDTFIIKAPVLQFLSTWFSEFEYDSTLKLSEFTLNVIFSSTESNEHAFDISLLLYIYNIGCKQLSLDGKDVTQINDIIEILNSASTKSLEQDSSGALAAILTFAQFTFEQMHEAIGYTYPSWFQKLNTVFINIMQQLIPYELASVLQIHGKALHGCFNIPNADVYVSAVKKRLLELGVDSMFKKYPQSMKIPVQSSTVIIEDDISNILSQFMLRGEAVPHSLLSASVFRRAWFISTFLPKLFSWDNQSEIKARDKLIEALRKDKKIPDAMYHDFVQKKK
;
A
#
# COMPACT_ATOMS: atom_id res chain seq x y z
N MET A 1 -27.81 -47.99 43.42
CA MET A 1 -26.87 -46.87 43.20
C MET A 1 -27.16 -46.27 41.83
N PRO A 2 -27.38 -44.95 41.71
CA PRO A 2 -27.49 -44.33 40.40
C PRO A 2 -26.16 -44.52 39.67
N LYS A 3 -26.19 -45.00 38.43
CA LYS A 3 -25.00 -45.10 37.57
C LYS A 3 -24.50 -43.68 37.33
N ILE A 4 -23.45 -43.28 38.05
CA ILE A 4 -22.71 -42.07 37.75
C ILE A 4 -22.14 -42.28 36.33
N PRO A 5 -22.45 -41.40 35.35
CA PRO A 5 -21.90 -41.53 34.02
C PRO A 5 -20.37 -41.49 34.09
N VAL A 6 -19.70 -42.25 33.23
CA VAL A 6 -18.23 -42.21 33.10
C VAL A 6 -17.85 -40.83 32.55
N THR A 7 -17.66 -39.85 33.42
CA THR A 7 -17.37 -38.45 33.06
C THR A 7 -15.89 -38.18 32.81
N ARG A 8 -15.01 -39.17 33.02
CA ARG A 8 -13.58 -39.04 32.75
C ARG A 8 -13.30 -39.42 31.30
N GLU A 9 -13.28 -38.43 30.42
CA GLU A 9 -12.59 -38.59 29.14
C GLU A 9 -11.08 -38.55 29.42
N ILE A 10 -10.34 -39.53 28.88
CA ILE A 10 -8.86 -39.60 29.01
C ILE A 10 -8.20 -38.45 28.23
N PHE A 11 -8.87 -37.97 27.18
CA PHE A 11 -8.42 -36.84 26.37
C PHE A 11 -9.52 -35.78 26.35
N LEU A 12 -9.19 -34.59 26.83
CA LEU A 12 -10.11 -33.46 26.78
C LEU A 12 -10.26 -32.99 25.34
N LYS A 13 -11.49 -32.69 24.93
CA LYS A 13 -11.81 -32.08 23.63
C LYS A 13 -12.04 -30.58 23.75
N ARG A 14 -12.35 -30.08 24.95
CA ARG A 14 -12.64 -28.67 25.24
C ARG A 14 -12.10 -28.25 26.61
N LEU A 15 -11.74 -26.96 26.75
CA LEU A 15 -11.14 -26.38 27.96
C LEU A 15 -12.06 -26.39 29.19
N ASP A 16 -13.38 -26.32 29.01
CA ASP A 16 -14.37 -26.37 30.09
C ASP A 16 -14.47 -27.76 30.75
N GLN A 17 -14.11 -28.83 30.01
CA GLN A 17 -14.04 -30.19 30.53
C GLN A 17 -12.90 -30.34 31.56
N ASP A 18 -11.81 -29.55 31.43
CA ASP A 18 -10.66 -29.55 32.36
C ASP A 18 -11.09 -29.20 33.79
N ASN A 19 -11.90 -28.14 33.92
CA ASN A 19 -12.37 -27.64 35.22
C ASN A 19 -13.34 -28.62 35.90
N ILE A 20 -14.22 -29.24 35.13
CA ILE A 20 -15.17 -30.25 35.63
C ILE A 20 -14.39 -31.48 36.12
N GLN A 21 -13.41 -31.95 35.35
CA GLN A 21 -12.65 -33.15 35.69
C GLN A 21 -11.71 -32.93 36.89
N TRP A 22 -11.06 -31.76 36.97
CA TRP A 22 -10.25 -31.38 38.13
C TRP A 22 -11.11 -31.21 39.40
N THR A 23 -12.25 -30.51 39.30
CA THR A 23 -13.16 -30.32 40.45
C THR A 23 -13.66 -31.66 40.96
N LEU A 24 -14.04 -32.59 40.08
CA LEU A 24 -14.44 -33.94 40.46
C LEU A 24 -13.31 -34.75 41.10
N THR A 25 -12.07 -34.58 40.64
CA THR A 25 -10.90 -35.31 41.17
C THR A 25 -10.50 -34.80 42.55
N ASN A 26 -10.48 -33.48 42.77
CA ASN A 26 -10.24 -32.89 44.09
C ASN A 26 -11.40 -33.09 45.08
N TYR A 27 -12.63 -33.17 44.58
CA TYR A 27 -13.78 -33.52 45.42
C TYR A 27 -13.66 -34.96 45.93
N HIS A 28 -13.09 -35.87 45.13
CA HIS A 28 -12.79 -37.23 45.58
C HIS A 28 -11.58 -37.29 46.52
N GLU A 29 -10.51 -36.54 46.29
CA GLU A 29 -9.38 -36.44 47.25
C GLU A 29 -9.81 -35.87 48.62
N LYS A 30 -10.75 -34.91 48.65
CA LYS A 30 -11.30 -34.38 49.92
C LYS A 30 -12.21 -35.37 50.67
N ILE A 31 -12.71 -36.41 49.99
CA ILE A 31 -13.52 -37.48 50.59
C ILE A 31 -12.62 -38.66 51.04
N GLU A 32 -11.37 -38.73 50.59
CA GLU A 32 -10.37 -39.76 50.95
C GLU A 32 -9.66 -39.50 52.30
N HIS A 33 -10.44 -39.21 53.36
CA HIS A 33 -10.02 -39.56 54.73
C HIS A 33 -10.24 -41.05 55.05
N CYS A 34 -10.50 -41.90 54.05
CA CYS A 34 -10.41 -43.34 54.16
C CYS A 34 -9.08 -43.83 53.57
N ASN A 35 -8.14 -44.09 54.48
CA ASN A 35 -6.86 -44.78 54.32
C ASN A 35 -6.72 -45.60 53.02
N VAL A 36 -6.04 -45.04 52.02
CA VAL A 36 -5.29 -45.80 51.03
C VAL A 36 -3.87 -45.24 51.00
N HIS A 37 -2.91 -46.11 51.26
CA HIS A 37 -1.48 -45.81 51.25
C HIS A 37 -1.05 -45.43 49.83
N VAL A 38 -0.87 -44.14 49.56
CA VAL A 38 -0.12 -43.65 48.39
C VAL A 38 1.35 -43.55 48.81
N PRO A 39 2.31 -44.15 48.08
CA PRO A 39 3.72 -44.05 48.44
C PRO A 39 4.17 -42.59 48.41
N SER A 40 4.88 -42.19 49.46
CA SER A 40 5.49 -40.88 49.63
C SER A 40 6.68 -40.69 48.68
N ASP A 41 6.40 -40.39 47.41
CA ASP A 41 7.32 -39.70 46.52
C ASP A 41 6.73 -38.32 46.24
N VAL A 42 7.55 -37.27 46.35
CA VAL A 42 7.14 -35.86 46.19
C VAL A 42 6.25 -35.71 44.95
N THR A 43 4.95 -35.54 45.15
CA THR A 43 3.97 -35.50 44.08
C THR A 43 4.14 -34.18 43.34
N LEU A 44 4.77 -34.24 42.16
CA LEU A 44 4.95 -33.08 41.29
C LEU A 44 3.58 -32.43 41.04
N THR A 45 3.42 -31.16 41.39
CA THR A 45 2.16 -30.42 41.17
C THR A 45 2.22 -29.52 39.94
N THR A 46 1.05 -29.04 39.49
CA THR A 46 0.95 -28.02 38.43
C THR A 46 1.78 -26.76 38.76
N ILE A 47 1.80 -26.34 40.03
CA ILE A 47 2.56 -25.16 40.48
C ILE A 47 4.06 -25.43 40.41
N ASP A 48 4.52 -26.66 40.68
CA ASP A 48 5.94 -27.00 40.58
C ASP A 48 6.42 -26.93 39.12
N ILE A 49 5.59 -27.38 38.18
CA ILE A 49 5.86 -27.21 36.74
C ILE A 49 5.89 -25.72 36.37
N ALA A 50 4.94 -24.92 36.87
CA ALA A 50 4.91 -23.48 36.61
C ALA A 50 6.18 -22.77 37.13
N LYS A 51 6.70 -23.16 38.31
CA LYS A 51 7.99 -22.68 38.82
C LYS A 51 9.17 -23.10 37.93
N LYS A 52 9.19 -24.34 37.43
CA LYS A 52 10.20 -24.80 36.45
C LYS A 52 10.14 -23.98 35.17
N PHE A 53 8.93 -23.68 34.68
CA PHE A 53 8.71 -22.85 33.51
C PHE A 53 9.24 -21.42 33.69
N ILE A 54 8.98 -20.77 34.82
CA ILE A 54 9.53 -19.42 35.10
C ILE A 54 11.06 -19.44 35.15
N LYS A 55 11.66 -20.50 35.73
CA LYS A 55 13.13 -20.68 35.71
C LYS A 55 13.68 -20.87 34.31
N LEU A 56 12.96 -21.55 33.41
CA LEU A 56 13.33 -21.69 32.00
C LEU A 56 13.37 -20.32 31.32
N MET A 57 12.34 -19.49 31.50
CA MET A 57 12.29 -18.15 30.89
C MET A 57 13.48 -17.28 31.30
N ASN A 58 13.89 -17.36 32.57
CA ASN A 58 14.97 -16.53 33.10
C ASN A 58 16.38 -17.08 32.83
N ASN A 59 16.52 -18.30 32.30
CA ASN A 59 17.82 -18.96 32.11
C ASN A 59 17.88 -19.77 30.81
N THR A 60 18.66 -19.27 29.85
CA THR A 60 18.80 -19.81 28.49
C THR A 60 19.75 -21.00 28.36
N ASN A 61 20.51 -21.36 29.41
CA ASN A 61 21.41 -22.53 29.36
C ASN A 61 20.60 -23.82 29.31
N ASN A 62 20.93 -24.70 28.35
CA ASN A 62 20.24 -25.96 28.08
C ASN A 62 18.72 -25.80 27.88
N LYS A 63 18.29 -24.73 27.19
CA LYS A 63 16.89 -24.38 26.96
C LYS A 63 16.05 -25.57 26.45
N GLN A 64 16.53 -26.28 25.42
CA GLN A 64 15.78 -27.39 24.83
C GLN A 64 15.59 -28.56 25.80
N ALA A 65 16.65 -29.00 26.49
CA ALA A 65 16.55 -30.12 27.43
C ALA A 65 15.56 -29.81 28.59
N LYS A 66 15.51 -28.56 29.04
CA LYS A 66 14.53 -28.10 30.04
C LYS A 66 13.11 -28.03 29.49
N ILE A 67 12.93 -27.64 28.22
CA ILE A 67 11.63 -27.71 27.56
C ILE A 67 11.16 -29.16 27.50
N ASP A 68 12.01 -30.09 27.05
CA ASP A 68 11.69 -31.52 26.96
C ASP A 68 11.28 -32.10 28.33
N GLU A 69 11.97 -31.69 29.41
CA GLU A 69 11.62 -32.05 30.79
C GLU A 69 10.24 -31.52 31.19
N ILE A 70 9.97 -30.24 30.96
CA ILE A 70 8.67 -29.61 31.26
C ILE A 70 7.55 -30.27 30.46
N VAL A 71 7.76 -30.54 29.17
CA VAL A 71 6.80 -31.22 28.29
C VAL A 71 6.48 -32.61 28.84
N LYS A 72 7.50 -33.39 29.24
CA LYS A 72 7.31 -34.72 29.85
C LYS A 72 6.53 -34.65 31.15
N ASP A 73 6.85 -33.68 32.00
CA ASP A 73 6.17 -33.46 33.28
C ASP A 73 4.70 -33.05 33.09
N ILE A 74 4.42 -32.15 32.14
CA ILE A 74 3.05 -31.76 31.77
C ILE A 74 2.28 -32.97 31.25
N LYS A 75 2.83 -33.73 30.30
CA LYS A 75 2.17 -34.93 29.76
C LYS A 75 1.87 -35.95 30.86
N ARG A 76 2.79 -36.14 31.81
CA ARG A 76 2.57 -37.03 32.96
C ARG A 76 1.38 -36.57 33.80
N LEU A 77 1.35 -35.30 34.22
CA LEU A 77 0.25 -34.79 35.04
C LEU A 77 -1.07 -34.69 34.26
N TYR A 78 -1.01 -34.42 32.97
CA TYR A 78 -2.19 -34.35 32.11
C TYR A 78 -2.83 -35.74 31.96
N ASN A 79 -2.03 -36.78 31.71
CA ASN A 79 -2.52 -38.17 31.61
C ASN A 79 -3.09 -38.69 32.94
N THR A 80 -2.65 -38.16 34.08
CA THR A 80 -3.22 -38.49 35.40
C THR A 80 -4.36 -37.55 35.82
N VAL A 81 -4.77 -36.62 34.95
CA VAL A 81 -5.84 -35.65 35.23
C VAL A 81 -5.52 -34.74 36.45
N SER A 82 -4.24 -34.51 36.70
CA SER A 82 -3.73 -33.71 37.83
C SER A 82 -3.18 -32.35 37.38
N PHE A 83 -3.05 -32.14 36.07
CA PHE A 83 -2.64 -30.85 35.50
C PHE A 83 -3.83 -29.89 35.41
N SER A 84 -3.65 -28.63 35.82
CA SER A 84 -4.66 -27.58 35.64
C SER A 84 -4.09 -26.45 34.78
N THR A 85 -4.64 -26.29 33.58
CA THR A 85 -4.24 -25.23 32.64
C THR A 85 -4.38 -23.85 33.26
N ARG A 86 -5.50 -23.61 33.96
CA ARG A 86 -5.82 -22.35 34.60
C ARG A 86 -4.85 -22.01 35.74
N MET A 87 -4.60 -22.95 36.65
CA MET A 87 -3.67 -22.72 37.77
C MET A 87 -2.26 -22.44 37.27
N PHE A 88 -1.84 -23.13 36.20
CA PHE A 88 -0.55 -22.87 35.57
C PHE A 88 -0.48 -21.43 35.03
N ILE A 89 -1.50 -21.01 34.26
CA ILE A 89 -1.56 -19.67 33.67
C ILE A 89 -1.60 -18.59 34.74
N ASP A 90 -2.51 -18.70 35.72
CA ASP A 90 -2.67 -17.72 36.81
C ASP A 90 -1.34 -17.53 37.55
N TYR A 91 -0.66 -18.63 37.91
CA TYR A 91 0.63 -18.57 38.60
C TYR A 91 1.73 -17.95 37.74
N VAL A 92 1.82 -18.32 36.46
CA VAL A 92 2.87 -17.79 35.59
C VAL A 92 2.69 -16.29 35.39
N ILE A 93 1.47 -15.83 35.05
CA ILE A 93 1.18 -14.41 34.79
C ILE A 93 1.50 -13.53 36.00
N GLU A 94 1.19 -13.98 37.22
CA GLU A 94 1.51 -13.22 38.45
C GLU A 94 3.01 -13.03 38.68
N GLN A 95 3.85 -13.90 38.13
CA GLN A 95 5.29 -13.96 38.43
C GLN A 95 6.17 -13.44 37.28
N VAL A 96 5.60 -13.19 36.10
CA VAL A 96 6.35 -12.74 34.92
C VAL A 96 6.45 -11.21 34.89
N SER A 97 7.66 -10.69 34.68
CA SER A 97 7.90 -9.27 34.39
C SER A 97 7.94 -8.93 32.90
N ASN A 98 8.30 -9.88 32.03
CA ASN A 98 8.36 -9.70 30.57
C ASN A 98 7.36 -10.62 29.86
N MET A 99 6.23 -10.03 29.44
CA MET A 99 5.14 -10.75 28.77
C MET A 99 5.54 -11.30 27.39
N THR A 100 6.39 -10.61 26.64
CA THR A 100 6.87 -11.05 25.33
C THR A 100 7.68 -12.34 25.44
N SER A 101 8.58 -12.43 26.42
CA SER A 101 9.33 -13.66 26.72
C SER A 101 8.43 -14.81 27.18
N LEU A 102 7.35 -14.49 27.92
CA LEU A 102 6.33 -15.47 28.30
C LEU A 102 5.64 -16.04 27.07
N LEU A 103 5.13 -15.19 26.17
CA LEU A 103 4.43 -15.64 24.97
C LEU A 103 5.32 -16.52 24.09
N ILE A 104 6.58 -16.14 23.91
CA ILE A 104 7.56 -16.94 23.15
C ILE A 104 7.77 -18.32 23.81
N THR A 105 8.10 -18.33 25.11
CA THR A 105 8.41 -19.59 25.80
C THR A 105 7.18 -20.48 25.93
N TYR A 106 6.00 -19.89 26.15
CA TYR A 106 4.73 -20.60 26.24
C TYR A 106 4.41 -21.28 24.91
N TYR A 107 4.59 -20.57 23.79
CA TYR A 107 4.43 -21.15 22.47
C TYR A 107 5.42 -22.30 22.22
N GLU A 108 6.72 -22.11 22.50
CA GLU A 108 7.75 -23.15 22.30
C GLU A 108 7.45 -24.45 23.05
N VAL A 109 6.90 -24.37 24.27
CA VAL A 109 6.46 -25.55 25.04
C VAL A 109 5.16 -26.11 24.47
N SER A 110 4.19 -25.25 24.10
CA SER A 110 2.87 -25.70 23.63
C SER A 110 2.93 -26.46 22.30
N VAL A 111 3.77 -26.06 21.34
CA VAL A 111 3.91 -26.81 20.07
C VAL A 111 4.54 -28.20 20.23
N GLN A 112 5.21 -28.49 21.34
CA GLN A 112 5.76 -29.81 21.64
C GLN A 112 4.76 -30.71 22.39
N LEU A 113 3.64 -30.16 22.83
CA LEU A 113 2.55 -30.90 23.46
C LEU A 113 1.59 -31.41 22.38
N ASP A 114 1.31 -32.71 22.44
CA ASP A 114 0.26 -33.40 21.69
C ASP A 114 -1.08 -33.42 22.46
N VAL A 115 -1.16 -32.66 23.56
CA VAL A 115 -2.31 -32.56 24.47
C VAL A 115 -2.72 -31.10 24.64
N LEU A 116 -3.99 -30.85 24.96
CA LEU A 116 -4.55 -29.49 25.09
C LEU A 116 -4.16 -28.78 26.40
N ALA A 117 -3.07 -29.21 27.06
CA ALA A 117 -2.66 -28.70 28.38
C ALA A 117 -2.25 -27.22 28.35
N LEU A 118 -1.64 -26.73 27.27
CA LEU A 118 -1.21 -25.34 27.13
C LEU A 118 -1.86 -24.68 25.91
N SER A 119 -3.11 -24.27 26.05
CA SER A 119 -3.83 -23.55 24.99
C SER A 119 -3.42 -22.08 24.93
N THR A 120 -2.90 -21.64 23.78
CA THR A 120 -2.58 -20.22 23.53
C THR A 120 -3.80 -19.32 23.73
N ARG A 121 -4.99 -19.76 23.33
CA ARG A 121 -6.24 -19.03 23.53
C ARG A 121 -6.59 -18.83 25.01
N ALA A 122 -6.32 -19.82 25.85
CA ALA A 122 -6.56 -19.71 27.29
C ALA A 122 -5.60 -18.71 27.95
N LEU A 123 -4.36 -18.60 27.47
CA LEU A 123 -3.42 -17.61 27.98
C LEU A 123 -3.85 -16.17 27.62
N LEU A 124 -4.32 -15.97 26.39
CA LEU A 124 -4.70 -14.64 25.89
C LEU A 124 -5.83 -13.98 26.69
N THR A 125 -6.73 -14.74 27.31
CA THR A 125 -7.83 -14.16 28.11
C THR A 125 -7.36 -13.44 29.38
N HIS A 126 -6.11 -13.65 29.79
CA HIS A 126 -5.52 -13.05 30.99
C HIS A 126 -4.53 -11.92 30.68
N ILE A 127 -4.28 -11.62 29.40
CA ILE A 127 -3.30 -10.61 28.98
C ILE A 127 -4.01 -9.33 28.57
N PRO A 128 -3.90 -8.23 29.36
CA PRO A 128 -4.37 -6.93 28.93
C PRO A 128 -3.46 -6.37 27.82
N GLN A 129 -4.01 -5.53 26.94
CA GLN A 129 -3.23 -4.78 25.91
C GLN A 129 -2.45 -5.68 24.93
N ILE A 130 -3.10 -6.71 24.40
CA ILE A 130 -2.47 -7.66 23.45
C ILE A 130 -1.93 -7.01 22.17
N ASP A 131 -2.43 -5.83 21.81
CA ASP A 131 -2.02 -5.05 20.64
C ASP A 131 -0.50 -4.75 20.63
N GLU A 132 0.03 -4.11 21.68
CA GLU A 132 1.45 -3.75 21.77
C GLU A 132 2.34 -5.00 21.83
N LEU A 133 1.92 -6.01 22.58
CA LEU A 133 2.63 -7.28 22.71
C LEU A 133 2.73 -8.03 21.38
N LEU A 134 1.67 -8.02 20.56
CA LEU A 134 1.73 -8.64 19.23
C LEU A 134 2.71 -7.91 18.32
N CYS A 135 2.78 -6.58 18.37
CA CYS A 135 3.79 -5.84 17.62
C CYS A 135 5.21 -6.23 18.05
N GLU A 136 5.48 -6.33 19.36
CA GLU A 136 6.77 -6.81 19.84
C GLU A 136 7.07 -8.25 19.40
N LEU A 137 6.06 -9.14 19.37
CA LEU A 137 6.23 -10.49 18.87
C LEU A 137 6.61 -10.51 17.38
N PHE A 138 5.99 -9.69 16.53
CA PHE A 138 6.37 -9.56 15.12
C PHE A 138 7.72 -8.85 14.91
N TYR A 139 8.25 -8.17 15.93
CA TYR A 139 9.63 -7.68 15.91
C TYR A 139 10.63 -8.81 16.18
N TYR A 140 10.36 -9.68 17.16
CA TYR A 140 11.32 -10.70 17.60
C TYR A 140 11.16 -12.08 16.94
N GLN A 141 9.92 -12.57 16.75
CA GLN A 141 9.61 -13.90 16.23
C GLN A 141 8.24 -13.97 15.53
N ASP A 142 8.22 -13.74 14.20
CA ASP A 142 7.01 -13.77 13.37
C ASP A 142 6.15 -15.03 13.58
N LYS A 143 6.76 -16.22 13.61
CA LYS A 143 6.04 -17.50 13.78
C LYS A 143 5.20 -17.56 15.06
N VAL A 144 5.69 -16.94 16.14
CA VAL A 144 4.96 -16.87 17.41
C VAL A 144 3.80 -15.90 17.28
N GLY A 145 4.03 -14.72 16.70
CA GLY A 145 2.98 -13.76 16.38
C GLY A 145 1.85 -14.38 15.55
N GLU A 146 2.19 -15.13 14.50
CA GLU A 146 1.21 -15.82 13.64
C GLU A 146 0.32 -16.80 14.43
N ALA A 147 0.91 -17.58 15.34
CA ALA A 147 0.18 -18.53 16.16
C ALA A 147 -0.81 -17.85 17.11
N TYR A 148 -0.41 -16.70 17.69
CA TYR A 148 -1.29 -15.94 18.57
C TYR A 148 -2.40 -15.21 17.79
N ILE A 149 -2.14 -14.72 16.57
CA ILE A 149 -3.19 -14.18 15.70
C ILE A 149 -4.30 -15.20 15.44
N GLN A 150 -3.94 -16.46 15.19
CA GLN A 150 -4.91 -17.55 14.97
C GLN A 150 -5.70 -17.92 16.24
N ALA A 151 -5.19 -17.57 17.42
CA ALA A 151 -5.81 -17.89 18.70
C ALA A 151 -6.71 -16.77 19.27
N LEU A 152 -6.64 -15.56 18.69
CA LEU A 152 -7.47 -14.43 19.09
C LEU A 152 -8.95 -14.67 18.82
N ASP A 153 -9.80 -14.04 19.63
CA ASP A 153 -11.23 -13.94 19.33
C ASP A 153 -11.49 -12.96 18.17
N GLU A 154 -12.61 -13.16 17.48
CA GLU A 154 -12.97 -12.39 16.28
C GLU A 154 -13.15 -10.90 16.56
N LYS A 155 -13.60 -10.51 17.76
CA LYS A 155 -13.79 -9.09 18.11
C LYS A 155 -12.43 -8.40 18.20
N THR A 156 -11.51 -8.95 19.00
CA THR A 156 -10.16 -8.40 19.15
C THR A 156 -9.42 -8.36 17.82
N LEU A 157 -9.53 -9.44 17.02
CA LEU A 157 -8.90 -9.50 15.70
C LEU A 157 -9.44 -8.43 14.74
N ASN A 158 -10.74 -8.16 14.76
CA ASN A 158 -11.37 -7.10 13.97
C ASN A 158 -10.95 -5.70 14.43
N GLU A 159 -10.79 -5.47 15.73
CA GLU A 159 -10.31 -4.19 16.28
C GLU A 159 -8.89 -3.89 15.80
N ILE A 160 -7.98 -4.87 15.90
CA ILE A 160 -6.59 -4.76 15.41
C ILE A 160 -6.58 -4.56 13.89
N PHE A 161 -7.39 -5.30 13.15
CA PHE A 161 -7.50 -5.14 11.70
C PHE A 161 -7.91 -3.70 11.30
N VAL A 162 -8.90 -3.12 11.97
CA VAL A 162 -9.35 -1.74 11.69
C VAL A 162 -8.26 -0.73 12.06
N GLN A 163 -7.56 -0.95 13.17
CA GLN A 163 -6.47 -0.08 13.61
C GLN A 163 -5.29 -0.08 12.63
N ASP A 164 -4.78 -1.27 12.26
CA ASP A 164 -3.69 -1.40 11.30
C ASP A 164 -4.14 -0.98 9.90
N GLY A 165 -5.39 -1.28 9.52
CA GLY A 165 -5.99 -0.85 8.26
C GLY A 165 -6.04 0.67 8.11
N LYS A 166 -6.38 1.41 9.17
CA LYS A 166 -6.34 2.88 9.17
C LYS A 166 -4.94 3.43 8.91
N GLN A 167 -3.93 2.83 9.53
CA GLN A 167 -2.52 3.22 9.29
C GLN A 167 -2.08 2.84 7.87
N PHE A 168 -2.53 1.69 7.39
CA PHE A 168 -2.25 1.21 6.05
C PHE A 168 -2.83 2.13 4.96
N LEU A 169 -4.03 2.66 5.15
CA LEU A 169 -4.62 3.67 4.24
C LEU A 169 -3.97 5.06 4.37
N ASN A 170 -3.25 5.34 5.44
CA ASN A 170 -2.59 6.62 5.62
C ASN A 170 -1.31 6.69 4.76
N TRP A 171 -1.40 7.31 3.59
CA TRP A 171 -0.28 7.47 2.64
C TRP A 171 0.75 8.52 3.04
N SER A 172 0.44 9.42 3.98
CA SER A 172 1.38 10.43 4.48
C SER A 172 2.09 10.02 5.78
N GLY A 173 1.51 9.08 6.52
CA GLY A 173 2.08 8.52 7.74
C GLY A 173 3.03 7.36 7.46
N LEU A 174 4.04 7.21 8.32
CA LEU A 174 4.92 6.05 8.32
C LEU A 174 4.28 4.97 9.20
N MET A 175 3.96 3.83 8.61
CA MET A 175 3.48 2.65 9.33
C MET A 175 4.69 1.83 9.76
N LYS A 176 4.69 1.34 10.99
CA LYS A 176 5.75 0.46 11.49
C LYS A 176 5.72 -0.89 10.75
N GLU A 177 6.88 -1.50 10.55
CA GLU A 177 6.99 -2.76 9.81
C GLU A 177 6.27 -3.90 10.53
N GLU A 178 6.28 -3.91 11.87
CA GLU A 178 5.60 -4.90 12.70
C GLU A 178 4.08 -4.87 12.50
N ASN A 179 3.50 -3.67 12.42
CA ASN A 179 2.08 -3.48 12.13
C ASN A 179 1.72 -4.00 10.73
N ILE A 180 2.61 -3.86 9.75
CA ILE A 180 2.40 -4.43 8.41
C ILE A 180 2.45 -5.96 8.45
N ARG A 181 3.45 -6.54 9.11
CA ARG A 181 3.58 -8.01 9.21
C ARG A 181 2.36 -8.59 9.92
N ARG A 182 1.90 -7.93 10.97
CA ARG A 182 0.67 -8.29 11.68
C ARG A 182 -0.56 -8.19 10.78
N LEU A 183 -0.77 -7.07 10.09
CA LEU A 183 -1.89 -6.90 9.16
C LEU A 183 -1.87 -7.98 8.06
N LEU A 184 -0.70 -8.27 7.48
CA LEU A 184 -0.52 -9.33 6.50
C LEU A 184 -0.90 -10.71 7.07
N CYS A 185 -0.49 -11.01 8.30
CA CYS A 185 -0.88 -12.25 8.97
C CYS A 185 -2.38 -12.35 9.18
N ILE A 186 -3.03 -11.27 9.62
CA ILE A 186 -4.49 -11.21 9.80
C ILE A 186 -5.20 -11.46 8.47
N LEU A 187 -4.75 -10.80 7.40
CA LEU A 187 -5.30 -10.98 6.05
C LEU A 187 -5.15 -12.43 5.56
N LYS A 188 -3.96 -13.04 5.74
CA LYS A 188 -3.73 -14.45 5.42
C LYS A 188 -4.63 -15.38 6.21
N TYR A 189 -4.81 -15.12 7.50
CA TYR A 189 -5.72 -15.90 8.34
C TYR A 189 -7.16 -15.82 7.85
N TYR A 190 -7.65 -14.62 7.53
CA TYR A 190 -8.99 -14.44 7.00
C TYR A 190 -9.19 -15.13 5.66
N THR A 191 -8.22 -15.08 4.74
CA THR A 191 -8.36 -15.80 3.45
C THR A 191 -8.48 -17.32 3.60
N LYS A 192 -7.90 -17.90 4.66
CA LYS A 192 -8.00 -19.34 4.94
C LYS A 192 -9.32 -19.74 5.60
N THR A 193 -9.97 -18.80 6.30
CA THR A 193 -11.09 -19.09 7.20
C THR A 193 -12.44 -18.54 6.71
N MET A 194 -12.41 -17.48 5.90
CA MET A 194 -13.59 -16.78 5.40
C MET A 194 -14.04 -17.27 4.02
N LYS A 195 -15.35 -17.17 3.77
CA LYS A 195 -15.93 -17.40 2.44
C LYS A 195 -15.68 -16.19 1.54
N LYS A 196 -15.82 -16.39 0.22
CA LYS A 196 -15.64 -15.38 -0.82
C LYS A 196 -16.28 -14.01 -0.51
N ASP A 197 -17.58 -13.98 -0.21
CA ASP A 197 -18.32 -12.73 0.03
C ASP A 197 -17.83 -12.00 1.29
N GLN A 198 -17.29 -12.74 2.26
CA GLN A 198 -16.70 -12.17 3.47
C GLN A 198 -15.35 -11.53 3.18
N CYS A 199 -14.52 -12.12 2.32
CA CYS A 199 -13.27 -11.50 1.85
C CYS A 199 -13.53 -10.18 1.10
N LEU A 200 -14.59 -10.16 0.29
CA LEU A 200 -15.04 -8.95 -0.41
C LEU A 200 -15.42 -7.84 0.57
N ASN A 201 -16.25 -8.18 1.56
CA ASN A 201 -16.67 -7.26 2.62
C ASN A 201 -15.49 -6.77 3.45
N LEU A 202 -14.46 -7.61 3.63
CA LEU A 202 -13.24 -7.20 4.32
C LEU A 202 -12.48 -6.13 3.54
N LEU A 203 -12.33 -6.30 2.22
CA LEU A 203 -11.69 -5.30 1.38
C LEU A 203 -12.48 -3.98 1.39
N LEU A 204 -13.81 -4.06 1.31
CA LEU A 204 -14.68 -2.88 1.46
C LEU A 204 -14.46 -2.18 2.80
N ARG A 205 -14.45 -2.92 3.91
CA ARG A 205 -14.18 -2.37 5.26
C ARG A 205 -12.81 -1.71 5.35
N LEU A 206 -11.80 -2.24 4.67
CA LEU A 206 -10.48 -1.61 4.59
C LEU A 206 -10.54 -0.28 3.84
N GLN A 207 -11.51 -0.05 2.96
CA GLN A 207 -11.57 1.09 2.05
C GLN A 207 -12.53 2.21 2.50
N THR A 208 -13.49 1.94 3.40
CA THR A 208 -14.61 2.84 3.73
C THR A 208 -14.45 3.62 5.05
N ILE A 209 -13.34 4.32 5.26
CA ILE A 209 -13.05 4.94 6.58
C ILE A 209 -13.25 6.47 6.62
N THR A 210 -13.65 7.12 5.53
CA THR A 210 -13.54 8.60 5.44
C THR A 210 -14.85 9.34 5.16
N THR A 211 -15.03 10.48 5.84
CA THR A 211 -16.27 11.27 5.97
C THR A 211 -16.31 12.51 5.06
N GLU A 212 -15.83 12.43 3.82
CA GLU A 212 -15.76 13.59 2.91
C GLU A 212 -16.50 13.36 1.58
N ASP A 213 -16.78 14.46 0.87
CA ASP A 213 -17.40 14.49 -0.47
C ASP A 213 -16.67 13.56 -1.46
N VAL A 214 -17.43 12.58 -1.96
CA VAL A 214 -16.96 11.45 -2.77
C VAL A 214 -16.33 11.92 -4.09
N ASN A 215 -16.89 12.93 -4.76
CA ASN A 215 -16.52 13.25 -6.14
C ASN A 215 -15.21 14.02 -6.27
N LYS A 216 -14.96 14.99 -5.39
CA LYS A 216 -13.68 15.74 -5.39
C LYS A 216 -12.52 14.88 -4.91
N ARG A 217 -12.78 14.00 -3.94
CA ARG A 217 -11.77 13.09 -3.41
C ARG A 217 -11.34 12.06 -4.43
N TYR A 218 -12.28 11.56 -5.24
CA TYR A 218 -12.02 10.53 -6.23
C TYR A 218 -10.90 10.87 -7.22
N LEU A 219 -10.98 12.03 -7.87
CA LEU A 219 -9.94 12.47 -8.82
C LEU A 219 -8.60 12.72 -8.12
N GLY A 220 -8.62 13.25 -6.89
CA GLY A 220 -7.41 13.42 -6.07
C GLY A 220 -6.78 12.09 -5.63
N LEU A 221 -7.57 11.02 -5.44
CA LEU A 221 -7.08 9.68 -5.13
C LEU A 221 -6.43 9.02 -6.36
N ILE A 222 -7.00 9.24 -7.55
CA ILE A 222 -6.38 8.83 -8.83
C ILE A 222 -5.06 9.58 -9.04
N GLU A 223 -5.05 10.90 -8.88
CA GLU A 223 -3.84 11.73 -8.99
C GLU A 223 -2.77 11.21 -8.03
N ARG A 224 -3.12 10.99 -6.77
CA ARG A 224 -2.22 10.41 -5.78
C ARG A 224 -1.67 9.08 -6.26
N ALA A 225 -2.51 8.12 -6.68
CA ALA A 225 -2.06 6.84 -7.20
C ALA A 225 -1.04 7.00 -8.35
N LYS A 226 -1.32 7.90 -9.29
CA LYS A 226 -0.43 8.20 -10.42
C LYS A 226 0.88 8.84 -9.99
N GLU A 227 0.88 9.75 -9.02
CA GLU A 227 2.09 10.37 -8.48
C GLU A 227 3.06 9.32 -7.91
N PHE A 228 2.56 8.40 -7.08
CA PHE A 228 3.39 7.32 -6.50
C PHE A 228 3.90 6.35 -7.57
N ILE A 229 3.10 6.02 -8.59
CA ILE A 229 3.46 5.00 -9.59
C ILE A 229 4.37 5.56 -10.69
N PHE A 230 4.05 6.74 -11.22
CA PHE A 230 4.67 7.29 -12.42
C PHE A 230 5.65 8.44 -12.12
N VAL A 231 5.59 9.06 -10.94
CA VAL A 231 6.44 10.22 -10.59
C VAL A 231 7.20 10.00 -9.26
N PRO A 232 7.97 8.89 -9.13
CA PRO A 232 8.61 8.53 -7.86
C PRO A 232 9.63 9.56 -7.36
N ASN A 233 10.25 10.34 -8.27
CA ASN A 233 11.31 11.30 -7.92
C ASN A 233 10.79 12.57 -7.22
N LYS A 234 9.47 12.81 -7.19
CA LYS A 234 8.88 13.92 -6.41
C LYS A 234 8.56 13.53 -4.97
N MET A 235 8.75 12.26 -4.61
CA MET A 235 8.40 11.76 -3.28
C MET A 235 9.45 12.18 -2.27
N SER A 236 8.99 12.62 -1.10
CA SER A 236 9.89 12.71 0.06
C SER A 236 10.38 11.29 0.43
N THR A 237 11.57 11.18 1.01
CA THR A 237 12.12 9.89 1.49
C THR A 237 11.14 9.13 2.37
N LYS A 238 10.38 9.84 3.22
CA LYS A 238 9.34 9.23 4.06
C LYS A 238 8.20 8.56 3.27
N GLN A 239 7.80 9.11 2.13
CA GLN A 239 6.71 8.55 1.31
C GLN A 239 7.17 7.32 0.53
N SER A 240 8.42 7.31 0.03
CA SER A 240 9.01 6.11 -0.57
C SER A 240 9.18 4.99 0.44
N ASP A 241 9.60 5.31 1.66
CA ASP A 241 9.77 4.33 2.74
C ASP A 241 8.42 3.72 3.15
N THR A 242 7.37 4.55 3.24
CA THR A 242 6.00 4.07 3.49
C THR A 242 5.51 3.09 2.42
N PHE A 243 5.85 3.32 1.14
CA PHE A 243 5.46 2.41 0.05
C PHE A 243 6.16 1.04 0.18
N ILE A 244 7.48 1.04 0.40
CA ILE A 244 8.26 -0.20 0.53
C ILE A 244 7.72 -1.03 1.68
N ILE A 245 7.43 -0.39 2.81
CA ILE A 245 6.88 -1.06 3.98
C ILE A 245 5.49 -1.66 3.67
N LYS A 246 4.64 -1.01 2.89
CA LYS A 246 3.28 -1.50 2.53
C LYS A 246 3.24 -2.55 1.43
N ALA A 247 4.32 -2.71 0.66
CA ALA A 247 4.37 -3.57 -0.52
C ALA A 247 3.93 -5.03 -0.26
N PRO A 248 4.31 -5.71 0.85
CA PRO A 248 3.90 -7.09 1.08
C PRO A 248 2.38 -7.28 1.19
N VAL A 249 1.68 -6.32 1.80
CA VAL A 249 0.21 -6.36 1.90
C VAL A 249 -0.43 -6.10 0.55
N LEU A 250 0.07 -5.11 -0.22
CA LEU A 250 -0.44 -4.81 -1.56
C LEU A 250 -0.28 -6.00 -2.52
N GLN A 251 0.88 -6.67 -2.47
CA GLN A 251 1.15 -7.88 -3.26
C GLN A 251 0.27 -9.05 -2.82
N PHE A 252 0.03 -9.21 -1.52
CA PHE A 252 -0.89 -10.24 -1.06
C PHE A 252 -2.32 -9.98 -1.55
N LEU A 253 -2.80 -8.74 -1.46
CA LEU A 253 -4.15 -8.38 -1.92
C LEU A 253 -4.32 -8.55 -3.43
N SER A 254 -3.27 -8.40 -4.25
CA SER A 254 -3.39 -8.62 -5.70
C SER A 254 -3.71 -10.07 -6.05
N THR A 255 -3.26 -11.03 -5.24
CA THR A 255 -3.58 -12.47 -5.45
C THR A 255 -5.06 -12.81 -5.22
N TRP A 256 -5.84 -11.89 -4.65
CA TRP A 256 -7.27 -12.14 -4.40
C TRP A 256 -8.11 -12.08 -5.66
N PHE A 257 -7.57 -11.62 -6.78
CA PHE A 257 -8.31 -11.36 -8.01
C PHE A 257 -7.91 -12.30 -9.14
N SER A 258 -8.92 -12.82 -9.84
CA SER A 258 -8.84 -13.76 -10.96
C SER A 258 -7.98 -13.26 -12.11
N GLU A 259 -7.97 -11.94 -12.29
CA GLU A 259 -7.12 -11.25 -13.25
C GLU A 259 -5.62 -11.40 -12.93
N PHE A 260 -5.24 -11.88 -11.75
CA PHE A 260 -3.84 -12.06 -11.33
C PHE A 260 -3.54 -13.45 -10.76
N GLU A 261 -4.57 -14.20 -10.35
CA GLU A 261 -4.45 -15.56 -9.80
C GLU A 261 -5.58 -16.44 -10.34
N TYR A 262 -5.24 -17.55 -11.01
CA TYR A 262 -6.21 -18.38 -11.74
C TYR A 262 -7.31 -18.98 -10.84
N ASP A 263 -6.98 -19.24 -9.58
CA ASP A 263 -7.89 -19.84 -8.61
C ASP A 263 -8.91 -18.83 -8.03
N SER A 264 -8.76 -17.54 -8.33
CA SER A 264 -9.72 -16.53 -7.91
C SER A 264 -10.92 -16.45 -8.87
N THR A 265 -12.05 -16.01 -8.32
CA THR A 265 -13.33 -15.85 -9.04
C THR A 265 -13.82 -14.40 -9.01
N LEU A 266 -12.96 -13.44 -8.67
CA LEU A 266 -13.27 -12.01 -8.60
C LEU A 266 -12.38 -11.26 -9.60
N LYS A 267 -12.95 -10.48 -10.50
CA LYS A 267 -12.18 -9.60 -11.40
C LYS A 267 -11.99 -8.24 -10.71
N LEU A 268 -10.76 -7.74 -10.60
CA LEU A 268 -10.50 -6.48 -9.89
C LEU A 268 -11.15 -5.31 -10.64
N SER A 269 -11.08 -5.33 -11.97
CA SER A 269 -11.75 -4.33 -12.80
C SER A 269 -13.27 -4.33 -12.54
N GLU A 270 -13.90 -5.51 -12.54
CA GLU A 270 -15.34 -5.65 -12.29
C GLU A 270 -15.73 -5.23 -10.87
N PHE A 271 -14.96 -5.66 -9.87
CA PHE A 271 -15.15 -5.26 -8.47
C PHE A 271 -15.09 -3.74 -8.32
N THR A 272 -14.05 -3.11 -8.86
CA THR A 272 -13.85 -1.67 -8.77
C THR A 272 -15.03 -0.92 -9.38
N LEU A 273 -15.54 -1.37 -10.53
CA LEU A 273 -16.70 -0.77 -11.18
C LEU A 273 -17.95 -0.90 -10.33
N ASN A 274 -18.24 -2.10 -9.83
CA ASN A 274 -19.40 -2.32 -8.99
C ASN A 274 -19.37 -1.43 -7.74
N VAL A 275 -18.19 -1.25 -7.13
CA VAL A 275 -18.06 -0.35 -5.99
C VAL A 275 -18.21 1.12 -6.38
N ILE A 276 -17.58 1.56 -7.47
CA ILE A 276 -17.72 2.95 -7.94
C ILE A 276 -19.19 3.27 -8.21
N PHE A 277 -19.88 2.43 -8.98
CA PHE A 277 -21.28 2.63 -9.31
C PHE A 277 -22.21 2.56 -8.09
N SER A 278 -21.89 1.71 -7.10
CA SER A 278 -22.66 1.66 -5.85
C SER A 278 -22.40 2.89 -4.96
N SER A 279 -21.16 3.37 -4.91
CA SER A 279 -20.76 4.52 -4.08
C SER A 279 -21.30 5.86 -4.59
N THR A 280 -21.56 5.97 -5.89
CA THR A 280 -22.21 7.15 -6.48
C THR A 280 -23.69 7.27 -6.10
N GLU A 281 -24.32 6.18 -5.66
CA GLU A 281 -25.73 6.16 -5.22
C GLU A 281 -25.88 6.43 -3.72
N SER A 282 -24.90 6.02 -2.90
CA SER A 282 -24.91 6.19 -1.45
C SER A 282 -23.92 7.28 -1.00
N ASN A 283 -24.40 8.51 -0.79
CA ASN A 283 -23.61 9.66 -0.32
C ASN A 283 -22.92 9.49 1.06
N GLU A 284 -22.96 8.31 1.69
CA GLU A 284 -22.58 8.11 3.09
C GLU A 284 -21.14 7.65 3.29
N HIS A 285 -20.49 7.02 2.30
CA HIS A 285 -19.13 6.49 2.43
C HIS A 285 -18.26 6.72 1.20
N ALA A 286 -17.17 7.47 1.37
CA ALA A 286 -16.16 7.63 0.33
C ALA A 286 -15.23 6.41 0.28
N PHE A 287 -14.90 5.98 -0.94
CA PHE A 287 -14.13 4.78 -1.22
C PHE A 287 -12.69 5.13 -1.61
N ASP A 288 -11.69 4.51 -0.95
CA ASP A 288 -10.28 4.72 -1.33
C ASP A 288 -9.90 3.89 -2.58
N ILE A 289 -10.16 4.46 -3.75
CA ILE A 289 -9.80 3.84 -5.03
C ILE A 289 -8.29 3.76 -5.26
N SER A 290 -7.49 4.62 -4.61
CA SER A 290 -6.02 4.59 -4.77
C SER A 290 -5.51 3.19 -4.42
N LEU A 291 -6.02 2.58 -3.35
CA LEU A 291 -5.65 1.22 -2.95
C LEU A 291 -5.87 0.21 -4.09
N LEU A 292 -7.02 0.25 -4.76
CA LEU A 292 -7.31 -0.67 -5.87
C LEU A 292 -6.41 -0.42 -7.07
N LEU A 293 -6.15 0.84 -7.40
CA LEU A 293 -5.23 1.24 -8.44
C LEU A 293 -3.82 0.69 -8.17
N TYR A 294 -3.36 0.72 -6.92
CA TYR A 294 -2.08 0.10 -6.55
C TYR A 294 -2.11 -1.42 -6.62
N ILE A 295 -3.13 -2.06 -6.05
CA ILE A 295 -3.28 -3.53 -6.09
C ILE A 295 -3.25 -4.00 -7.55
N TYR A 296 -3.97 -3.31 -8.43
CA TYR A 296 -4.04 -3.61 -9.86
C TYR A 296 -2.68 -3.44 -10.54
N ASN A 297 -1.97 -2.33 -10.28
CA ASN A 297 -0.63 -2.11 -10.82
C ASN A 297 0.37 -3.17 -10.35
N ILE A 298 0.32 -3.57 -9.07
CA ILE A 298 1.17 -4.65 -8.54
C ILE A 298 0.82 -5.99 -9.20
N GLY A 299 -0.47 -6.29 -9.35
CA GLY A 299 -0.93 -7.48 -10.07
C GLY A 299 -0.43 -7.51 -11.52
N CYS A 300 -0.53 -6.39 -12.25
CA CYS A 300 -0.02 -6.29 -13.62
C CYS A 300 1.50 -6.51 -13.70
N LYS A 301 2.25 -5.95 -12.75
CA LYS A 301 3.71 -6.18 -12.65
C LYS A 301 4.00 -7.65 -12.40
N GLN A 302 3.29 -8.29 -11.47
CA GLN A 302 3.48 -9.69 -11.13
C GLN A 302 3.20 -10.60 -12.33
N LEU A 303 2.14 -10.34 -13.09
CA LEU A 303 1.84 -11.11 -14.31
C LEU A 303 2.93 -11.02 -15.37
N SER A 304 3.49 -9.83 -15.57
CA SER A 304 4.60 -9.63 -16.51
C SER A 304 5.87 -10.35 -16.01
N LEU A 305 6.16 -10.27 -14.72
CA LEU A 305 7.29 -11.00 -14.11
C LEU A 305 7.12 -12.52 -14.21
N ASP A 306 5.90 -13.03 -14.06
CA ASP A 306 5.57 -14.45 -14.14
C ASP A 306 5.41 -14.94 -15.60
N GLY A 307 5.50 -14.05 -16.59
CA GLY A 307 5.33 -14.36 -18.02
C GLY A 307 3.92 -14.81 -18.41
N LYS A 308 2.91 -14.50 -17.58
CA LYS A 308 1.50 -14.85 -17.80
C LYS A 308 0.71 -13.75 -18.50
N ASP A 309 1.31 -12.57 -18.67
CA ASP A 309 0.74 -11.39 -19.32
C ASP A 309 0.18 -11.68 -20.71
N VAL A 310 0.89 -12.44 -21.56
CA VAL A 310 0.45 -12.81 -22.91
C VAL A 310 -0.92 -13.51 -22.91
N THR A 311 -1.19 -14.35 -21.88
CA THR A 311 -2.43 -15.11 -21.80
C THR A 311 -3.60 -14.33 -21.21
N GLN A 312 -3.33 -13.49 -20.21
CA GLN A 312 -4.39 -12.83 -19.43
C GLN A 312 -4.71 -11.41 -19.91
N ILE A 313 -3.83 -10.78 -20.68
CA ILE A 313 -4.04 -9.41 -21.15
C ILE A 313 -5.27 -9.25 -22.05
N ASN A 314 -5.60 -10.25 -22.87
CA ASN A 314 -6.79 -10.17 -23.72
C ASN A 314 -8.06 -10.13 -22.86
N ASP A 315 -8.13 -10.96 -21.82
CA ASP A 315 -9.24 -10.97 -20.87
C ASP A 315 -9.34 -9.62 -20.14
N ILE A 316 -8.19 -9.09 -19.69
CA ILE A 316 -8.11 -7.78 -19.04
C ILE A 316 -8.62 -6.66 -19.98
N ILE A 317 -8.15 -6.63 -21.23
CA ILE A 317 -8.55 -5.62 -22.22
C ILE A 317 -10.05 -5.74 -22.55
N GLU A 318 -10.58 -6.96 -22.67
CA GLU A 318 -12.00 -7.19 -22.90
C GLU A 318 -12.84 -6.62 -21.76
N ILE A 319 -12.44 -6.89 -20.50
CA ILE A 319 -13.11 -6.35 -19.32
C ILE A 319 -13.05 -4.82 -19.32
N LEU A 320 -11.89 -4.21 -19.61
CA LEU A 320 -11.73 -2.76 -19.68
C LEU A 320 -12.58 -2.13 -20.78
N ASN A 321 -12.73 -2.80 -21.93
CA ASN A 321 -13.61 -2.34 -23.01
C ASN A 321 -15.08 -2.35 -22.58
N SER A 322 -15.57 -3.48 -22.06
CA SER A 322 -16.94 -3.61 -21.56
C SER A 322 -17.23 -2.61 -20.44
N ALA A 323 -16.28 -2.42 -19.53
CA ALA A 323 -16.34 -1.43 -18.47
C ALA A 323 -16.45 0.00 -19.00
N SER A 324 -15.64 0.33 -20.01
CA SER A 324 -15.66 1.65 -20.64
C SER A 324 -17.02 1.92 -21.25
N THR A 325 -17.56 0.98 -22.04
CA THR A 325 -18.89 1.12 -22.65
C THR A 325 -19.98 1.34 -21.60
N LYS A 326 -20.00 0.53 -20.53
CA LYS A 326 -20.98 0.68 -19.44
C LYS A 326 -20.85 2.03 -18.72
N SER A 327 -19.63 2.48 -18.45
CA SER A 327 -19.38 3.79 -17.83
C SER A 327 -19.87 4.95 -18.67
N LEU A 328 -19.79 4.82 -20.00
CA LEU A 328 -20.26 5.82 -20.95
C LEU A 328 -21.79 5.86 -21.03
N GLU A 329 -22.44 4.71 -21.01
CA GLU A 329 -23.91 4.61 -20.96
C GLU A 329 -24.50 5.27 -19.70
N GLN A 330 -23.74 5.28 -18.59
CA GLN A 330 -24.16 5.83 -17.30
C GLN A 330 -23.65 7.25 -17.02
N ASP A 331 -22.92 7.88 -17.95
CA ASP A 331 -22.31 9.22 -17.81
C ASP A 331 -21.47 9.39 -16.51
N SER A 332 -20.81 8.33 -16.05
CA SER A 332 -20.03 8.33 -14.81
C SER A 332 -18.58 8.73 -15.05
N SER A 333 -18.24 9.99 -14.76
CA SER A 333 -16.89 10.52 -14.93
C SER A 333 -15.85 9.84 -14.02
N GLY A 334 -16.25 9.46 -12.81
CA GLY A 334 -15.42 8.72 -11.87
C GLY A 334 -15.06 7.34 -12.43
N ALA A 335 -16.05 6.54 -12.78
CA ALA A 335 -15.80 5.19 -13.31
C ALA A 335 -14.87 5.23 -14.53
N LEU A 336 -15.11 6.14 -15.47
CA LEU A 336 -14.27 6.27 -16.66
C LEU A 336 -12.83 6.62 -16.31
N ALA A 337 -12.60 7.53 -15.36
CA ALA A 337 -11.25 7.91 -14.95
C ALA A 337 -10.46 6.74 -14.34
N ALA A 338 -11.11 5.88 -13.55
CA ALA A 338 -10.46 4.68 -13.03
C ALA A 338 -10.17 3.65 -14.12
N ILE A 339 -11.11 3.42 -15.04
CA ILE A 339 -10.91 2.49 -16.16
C ILE A 339 -9.73 2.95 -17.04
N LEU A 340 -9.69 4.24 -17.37
CA LEU A 340 -8.55 4.83 -18.10
C LEU A 340 -7.25 4.65 -17.32
N THR A 341 -7.27 4.81 -16.00
CA THR A 341 -6.08 4.63 -15.16
C THR A 341 -5.66 3.15 -15.07
N PHE A 342 -6.58 2.20 -14.99
CA PHE A 342 -6.27 0.77 -15.07
C PHE A 342 -5.65 0.42 -16.41
N ALA A 343 -6.26 0.86 -17.52
CA ALA A 343 -5.69 0.68 -18.85
C ALA A 343 -4.26 1.27 -18.92
N GLN A 344 -4.05 2.47 -18.35
CA GLN A 344 -2.73 3.07 -18.26
C GLN A 344 -1.71 2.15 -17.56
N PHE A 345 -2.06 1.56 -16.41
CA PHE A 345 -1.19 0.61 -15.72
C PHE A 345 -0.95 -0.67 -16.51
N THR A 346 -2.01 -1.27 -17.06
CA THR A 346 -1.92 -2.50 -17.86
C THR A 346 -0.95 -2.31 -19.02
N PHE A 347 -1.15 -1.26 -19.81
CA PHE A 347 -0.33 -1.02 -21.00
C PHE A 347 1.08 -0.55 -20.66
N GLU A 348 1.31 0.16 -19.55
CA GLU A 348 2.67 0.48 -19.13
C GLU A 348 3.47 -0.80 -18.80
N GLN A 349 2.85 -1.82 -18.20
CA GLN A 349 3.55 -3.06 -17.83
C GLN A 349 3.62 -4.11 -18.96
N MET A 350 2.63 -4.16 -19.85
CA MET A 350 2.44 -5.33 -20.74
C MET A 350 2.52 -5.01 -22.25
N HIS A 351 2.82 -3.77 -22.66
CA HIS A 351 2.78 -3.39 -24.09
C HIS A 351 3.80 -4.14 -24.97
N GLU A 352 4.94 -4.58 -24.42
CA GLU A 352 5.96 -5.33 -25.16
C GLU A 352 5.49 -6.74 -25.55
N ALA A 353 4.61 -7.34 -24.76
CA ALA A 353 4.15 -8.72 -24.94
C ALA A 353 3.19 -8.90 -26.14
N ILE A 354 2.46 -7.86 -26.56
CA ILE A 354 1.36 -7.97 -27.54
C ILE A 354 1.51 -7.03 -28.73
N GLY A 355 2.48 -6.11 -28.70
CA GLY A 355 2.60 -5.06 -29.72
C GLY A 355 1.41 -4.10 -29.76
N TYR A 356 0.59 -4.10 -28.70
CA TYR A 356 -0.61 -3.28 -28.55
C TYR A 356 -0.38 -2.27 -27.44
N THR A 357 -0.50 -0.98 -27.77
CA THR A 357 -0.11 0.12 -26.89
C THR A 357 -1.34 0.92 -26.44
N TYR A 358 -1.22 1.62 -25.30
CA TYR A 358 -2.29 2.50 -24.84
C TYR A 358 -2.77 3.52 -25.89
N PRO A 359 -1.89 4.22 -26.66
CA PRO A 359 -2.34 5.05 -27.76
C PRO A 359 -3.25 4.32 -28.76
N SER A 360 -2.87 3.10 -29.16
CA SER A 360 -3.66 2.32 -30.11
C SER A 360 -4.98 1.80 -29.54
N TRP A 361 -5.04 1.55 -28.24
CA TRP A 361 -6.28 1.19 -27.54
C TRP A 361 -7.20 2.39 -27.37
N PHE A 362 -6.66 3.53 -26.93
CA PHE A 362 -7.41 4.77 -26.72
C PHE A 362 -8.07 5.28 -28.02
N GLN A 363 -7.39 5.16 -29.16
CA GLN A 363 -7.98 5.53 -30.46
C GLN A 363 -9.20 4.69 -30.86
N LYS A 364 -9.31 3.45 -30.36
CA LYS A 364 -10.44 2.56 -30.66
C LYS A 364 -11.63 2.76 -29.73
N LEU A 365 -11.45 3.46 -28.61
CA LEU A 365 -12.57 3.88 -27.77
C LEU A 365 -13.37 4.95 -28.52
N ASN A 366 -14.67 4.69 -28.73
CA ASN A 366 -15.59 5.67 -29.34
C ASN A 366 -15.52 6.98 -28.55
N THR A 367 -15.05 8.04 -29.20
CA THR A 367 -14.62 9.31 -28.61
C THR A 367 -15.75 10.22 -28.12
N VAL A 368 -16.89 9.65 -27.71
CA VAL A 368 -18.13 10.35 -27.32
C VAL A 368 -18.04 10.97 -25.91
N PHE A 369 -16.90 10.85 -25.23
CA PHE A 369 -16.73 11.23 -23.81
C PHE A 369 -15.81 12.43 -23.56
N ILE A 370 -15.64 13.31 -24.55
CA ILE A 370 -14.75 14.46 -24.45
C ILE A 370 -15.09 15.36 -23.26
N ASN A 371 -16.37 15.54 -22.94
CA ASN A 371 -16.79 16.35 -21.80
C ASN A 371 -16.30 15.77 -20.46
N ILE A 372 -16.31 14.44 -20.30
CA ILE A 372 -15.75 13.76 -19.13
C ILE A 372 -14.23 13.95 -19.09
N MET A 373 -13.55 13.74 -20.23
CA MET A 373 -12.10 13.92 -20.33
C MET A 373 -11.62 15.33 -20.00
N GLN A 374 -12.41 16.37 -20.31
CA GLN A 374 -12.10 17.75 -19.93
C GLN A 374 -11.96 17.90 -18.41
N GLN A 375 -12.76 17.18 -17.62
CA GLN A 375 -12.69 17.20 -16.15
C GLN A 375 -11.41 16.53 -15.62
N LEU A 376 -10.80 15.63 -16.41
CA LEU A 376 -9.59 14.88 -16.02
C LEU A 376 -8.30 15.65 -16.30
N ILE A 377 -8.31 16.68 -17.16
CA ILE A 377 -7.11 17.44 -17.58
C ILE A 377 -6.22 17.88 -16.41
N PRO A 378 -6.75 18.40 -15.28
CA PRO A 378 -5.91 18.85 -14.17
C PRO A 378 -5.11 17.72 -13.50
N TYR A 379 -5.69 16.52 -13.47
CA TYR A 379 -5.24 15.34 -12.70
C TYR A 379 -4.48 14.31 -13.56
N GLU A 380 -4.35 14.57 -14.86
CA GLU A 380 -3.72 13.65 -15.81
C GLU A 380 -2.21 13.86 -15.97
N LEU A 381 -1.50 12.77 -16.28
CA LEU A 381 -0.07 12.80 -16.57
C LEU A 381 0.20 13.54 -17.87
N ALA A 382 1.32 14.25 -17.94
CA ALA A 382 1.75 14.98 -19.12
C ALA A 382 1.84 14.10 -20.39
N SER A 383 2.37 12.88 -20.26
CA SER A 383 2.47 11.88 -21.32
C SER A 383 1.09 11.42 -21.81
N VAL A 384 0.17 11.14 -20.88
CA VAL A 384 -1.21 10.75 -21.19
C VAL A 384 -1.95 11.87 -21.91
N LEU A 385 -1.80 13.11 -21.45
CA LEU A 385 -2.33 14.29 -22.12
C LEU A 385 -1.77 14.45 -23.55
N GLN A 386 -0.49 14.16 -23.77
CA GLN A 386 0.10 14.15 -25.12
C GLN A 386 -0.51 13.05 -26.01
N ILE A 387 -0.78 11.88 -25.45
CA ILE A 387 -1.43 10.78 -26.18
C ILE A 387 -2.85 11.16 -26.57
N HIS A 388 -3.67 11.60 -25.61
CA HIS A 388 -5.05 12.02 -25.84
C HIS A 388 -5.13 13.19 -26.83
N GLY A 389 -4.29 14.22 -26.62
CA GLY A 389 -4.23 15.39 -27.47
C GLY A 389 -3.84 15.05 -28.91
N LYS A 390 -2.85 14.18 -29.11
CA LYS A 390 -2.44 13.72 -30.45
C LYS A 390 -3.50 12.83 -31.11
N ALA A 391 -4.12 11.92 -30.37
CA ALA A 391 -5.15 11.02 -30.88
C ALA A 391 -6.40 11.77 -31.38
N LEU A 392 -6.74 12.90 -30.75
CA LEU A 392 -7.89 13.74 -31.11
C LEU A 392 -7.51 14.90 -32.04
N HIS A 393 -6.22 15.07 -32.36
CA HIS A 393 -5.77 16.20 -33.18
C HIS A 393 -6.24 16.05 -34.63
N GLY A 394 -7.06 16.99 -35.11
CA GLY A 394 -7.62 16.96 -36.46
C GLY A 394 -8.83 16.06 -36.63
N CYS A 395 -9.40 15.54 -35.53
CA CYS A 395 -10.60 14.73 -35.56
C CYS A 395 -11.88 15.60 -35.52
N PHE A 396 -12.13 16.33 -36.61
CA PHE A 396 -13.25 17.28 -36.72
C PHE A 396 -14.65 16.63 -36.65
N ASN A 397 -14.74 15.33 -36.91
CA ASN A 397 -16.00 14.58 -36.85
C ASN A 397 -16.46 14.30 -35.42
N ILE A 398 -15.61 14.55 -34.42
CA ILE A 398 -15.92 14.29 -33.02
C ILE A 398 -16.30 15.62 -32.35
N PRO A 399 -17.51 15.74 -31.78
CA PRO A 399 -17.93 16.95 -31.08
C PRO A 399 -16.96 17.36 -29.97
N ASN A 400 -16.66 18.66 -29.87
CA ASN A 400 -15.78 19.25 -28.85
C ASN A 400 -14.30 18.81 -28.86
N ALA A 401 -13.85 18.02 -29.84
CA ALA A 401 -12.46 17.56 -29.92
C ALA A 401 -11.48 18.73 -30.00
N ASP A 402 -11.75 19.74 -30.82
CA ASP A 402 -10.89 20.92 -30.97
C ASP A 402 -10.78 21.74 -29.66
N VAL A 403 -11.88 21.82 -28.91
CA VAL A 403 -11.93 22.51 -27.61
C VAL A 403 -11.08 21.76 -26.59
N TYR A 404 -11.23 20.43 -26.53
CA TYR A 404 -10.42 19.58 -25.65
C TYR A 404 -8.93 19.64 -26.01
N VAL A 405 -8.58 19.47 -27.29
CA VAL A 405 -7.21 19.55 -27.77
C VAL A 405 -6.58 20.90 -27.43
N SER A 406 -7.34 22.00 -27.52
CA SER A 406 -6.89 23.34 -27.12
C SER A 406 -6.62 23.45 -25.61
N ALA A 407 -7.50 22.88 -24.78
CA ALA A 407 -7.31 22.83 -23.33
C ALA A 407 -6.09 21.98 -22.93
N VAL A 408 -5.90 20.84 -23.59
CA VAL A 408 -4.72 19.98 -23.42
C VAL A 408 -3.44 20.72 -23.79
N LYS A 409 -3.40 21.39 -24.95
CA LYS A 409 -2.23 22.21 -25.36
C LYS A 409 -1.87 23.25 -24.32
N LYS A 410 -2.86 23.96 -23.77
CA LYS A 410 -2.65 24.95 -22.70
C LYS A 410 -2.03 24.29 -21.47
N ARG A 411 -2.58 23.17 -21.02
CA ARG A 411 -2.04 22.44 -19.85
C ARG A 411 -0.62 21.92 -20.07
N LEU A 412 -0.32 21.36 -21.25
CA LEU A 412 1.01 20.86 -21.58
C LEU A 412 2.06 21.99 -21.62
N LEU A 413 1.67 23.19 -22.08
CA LEU A 413 2.51 24.39 -22.02
C LEU A 413 2.79 24.81 -20.57
N GLU A 414 1.79 24.80 -19.70
CA GLU A 414 1.97 25.07 -18.26
C GLU A 414 2.93 24.07 -17.60
N LEU A 415 2.90 22.81 -18.02
CA LEU A 415 3.78 21.74 -17.54
C LEU A 415 5.18 21.76 -18.20
N GLY A 416 5.41 22.62 -19.20
CA GLY A 416 6.71 22.78 -19.86
C GLY A 416 7.09 21.68 -20.87
N VAL A 417 6.14 20.85 -21.30
CA VAL A 417 6.36 19.70 -22.20
C VAL A 417 5.86 19.98 -23.63
N ASP A 418 6.06 19.05 -24.57
CA ASP A 418 5.63 19.23 -25.96
C ASP A 418 4.10 19.35 -26.06
N SER A 419 3.64 20.40 -26.74
CA SER A 419 2.22 20.63 -27.05
C SER A 419 1.93 20.58 -28.56
N MET A 420 2.93 20.22 -29.36
CA MET A 420 2.85 20.20 -30.83
C MET A 420 2.38 18.85 -31.38
N PHE A 421 2.29 17.81 -30.54
CA PHE A 421 1.75 16.49 -30.89
C PHE A 421 2.47 15.81 -32.07
N LYS A 422 3.76 16.11 -32.28
CA LYS A 422 4.54 15.54 -33.39
C LYS A 422 4.74 14.04 -33.23
N LYS A 423 5.02 13.57 -32.01
CA LYS A 423 5.27 12.15 -31.69
C LYS A 423 4.44 11.73 -30.48
N TYR A 424 4.13 10.44 -30.39
CA TYR A 424 3.65 9.85 -29.14
C TYR A 424 4.82 9.70 -28.16
N PRO A 425 4.58 9.80 -26.83
CA PRO A 425 5.55 9.39 -25.82
C PRO A 425 5.94 7.93 -25.99
N GLN A 426 7.19 7.59 -25.63
CA GLN A 426 7.67 6.21 -25.64
C GLN A 426 7.17 5.39 -24.44
N SER A 427 6.87 6.07 -23.31
CA SER A 427 6.31 5.47 -22.09
C SER A 427 5.42 6.50 -21.40
N MET A 428 4.49 6.04 -20.56
CA MET A 428 3.67 6.94 -19.74
C MET A 428 4.48 7.66 -18.66
N LYS A 429 5.65 7.15 -18.29
CA LYS A 429 6.53 7.80 -17.30
C LYS A 429 7.28 8.99 -17.87
N ILE A 430 7.52 9.00 -19.18
CA ILE A 430 8.42 9.96 -19.84
C ILE A 430 7.62 10.75 -20.88
N PRO A 431 7.13 11.96 -20.53
CA PRO A 431 6.50 12.82 -21.53
C PRO A 431 7.52 13.21 -22.60
N VAL A 432 7.02 13.41 -23.82
CA VAL A 432 7.80 14.02 -24.89
C VAL A 432 8.15 15.43 -24.44
N GLN A 433 9.44 15.66 -24.22
CA GLN A 433 9.89 17.00 -23.91
C GLN A 433 9.56 17.91 -25.09
N SER A 434 9.10 19.13 -24.81
CA SER A 434 9.01 20.15 -25.85
C SER A 434 10.36 20.12 -26.54
N SER A 435 10.40 20.00 -27.87
CA SER A 435 11.65 19.91 -28.60
C SER A 435 12.48 21.12 -28.21
N THR A 436 13.30 20.92 -27.20
CA THR A 436 14.60 21.47 -27.07
C THR A 436 15.23 21.07 -28.40
N VAL A 437 15.25 22.02 -29.32
CA VAL A 437 16.57 22.49 -29.70
C VAL A 437 17.36 22.46 -28.40
N ILE A 438 18.29 21.53 -28.29
CA ILE A 438 19.36 21.61 -27.31
C ILE A 438 19.89 23.04 -27.51
N ILE A 439 19.37 23.95 -26.70
CA ILE A 439 19.93 25.26 -26.49
C ILE A 439 20.84 24.96 -25.28
N GLU A 440 21.92 24.19 -25.42
CA GLU A 440 23.24 24.66 -25.90
C GLU A 440 23.21 25.78 -26.95
N ASP A 441 22.45 26.85 -26.73
CA ASP A 441 22.99 28.14 -27.10
C ASP A 441 23.83 28.49 -25.90
N ASP A 442 25.11 28.17 -26.06
CA ASP A 442 26.20 28.95 -25.49
C ASP A 442 25.73 30.38 -25.30
N ILE A 443 25.87 30.94 -24.09
CA ILE A 443 25.53 32.35 -23.87
C ILE A 443 26.22 33.21 -24.95
N SER A 444 27.39 32.81 -25.42
CA SER A 444 28.05 33.32 -26.63
C SER A 444 27.17 33.41 -27.88
N ASN A 445 26.36 32.40 -28.21
CA ASN A 445 25.46 32.45 -29.37
C ASN A 445 24.33 33.46 -29.14
N ILE A 446 23.75 33.52 -27.94
CA ILE A 446 22.71 34.51 -27.61
C ILE A 446 23.28 35.93 -27.65
N LEU A 447 24.48 36.13 -27.12
CA LEU A 447 25.20 37.41 -27.17
C LEU A 447 25.57 37.79 -28.61
N SER A 448 26.02 36.83 -29.41
CA SER A 448 26.31 37.03 -30.83
C SER A 448 25.07 37.43 -31.61
N GLN A 449 23.95 36.74 -31.43
CA GLN A 449 22.68 37.09 -32.07
C GLN A 449 22.15 38.45 -31.63
N PHE A 450 22.28 38.79 -30.36
CA PHE A 450 21.90 40.09 -29.81
C PHE A 450 22.71 41.22 -30.47
N MET A 451 24.03 41.03 -30.62
CA MET A 451 24.91 41.99 -31.29
C MET A 451 24.64 42.08 -32.79
N LEU A 452 24.47 40.94 -33.47
CA LEU A 452 24.16 40.88 -34.91
C LEU A 452 22.82 41.56 -35.25
N ARG A 453 21.87 41.57 -34.32
CA ARG A 453 20.54 42.19 -34.50
C ARG A 453 20.45 43.62 -33.99
N GLY A 454 21.59 44.28 -33.76
CA GLY A 454 21.63 45.69 -33.34
C GLY A 454 21.06 45.91 -31.95
N GLU A 455 21.40 45.04 -30.99
CA GLU A 455 20.99 45.12 -29.58
C GLU A 455 19.49 44.90 -29.35
N ALA A 456 18.81 44.23 -30.29
CA ALA A 456 17.45 43.74 -30.11
C ALA A 456 17.45 42.37 -29.43
N VAL A 457 16.68 42.23 -28.34
CA VAL A 457 16.55 40.95 -27.61
C VAL A 457 15.99 39.87 -28.54
N PRO A 458 16.65 38.71 -28.68
CA PRO A 458 16.15 37.63 -29.52
C PRO A 458 14.73 37.21 -29.14
N HIS A 459 13.86 37.05 -30.13
CA HIS A 459 12.46 36.67 -29.90
C HIS A 459 12.33 35.31 -29.18
N SER A 460 13.27 34.39 -29.45
CA SER A 460 13.40 33.13 -28.73
C SER A 460 13.59 33.35 -27.23
N LEU A 461 14.45 34.28 -26.83
CA LEU A 461 14.71 34.61 -25.42
C LEU A 461 13.52 35.31 -24.77
N LEU A 462 12.85 36.23 -25.47
CA LEU A 462 11.62 36.86 -24.99
C LEU A 462 10.50 35.85 -24.79
N SER A 463 10.31 34.93 -25.72
CA SER A 463 9.32 33.86 -25.60
C SER A 463 9.64 32.95 -24.41
N ALA A 464 10.92 32.60 -24.20
CA ALA A 464 11.35 31.78 -23.08
C ALA A 464 11.12 32.46 -21.71
N SER A 465 11.26 33.79 -21.64
CA SER A 465 10.96 34.55 -20.41
C SER A 465 9.49 34.47 -19.98
N VAL A 466 8.57 34.22 -20.92
CA VAL A 466 7.13 34.12 -20.68
C VAL A 466 6.69 32.66 -20.52
N PHE A 467 7.04 31.81 -21.49
CA PHE A 467 6.57 30.42 -21.55
C PHE A 467 7.44 29.44 -20.76
N ARG A 468 8.67 29.82 -20.39
CA ARG A 468 9.62 28.99 -19.61
C ARG A 468 10.18 29.76 -18.42
N ARG A 469 9.31 30.44 -17.68
CA ARG A 469 9.68 31.36 -16.58
C ARG A 469 10.63 30.74 -15.55
N ALA A 470 10.40 29.48 -15.16
CA ALA A 470 11.26 28.78 -14.19
C ALA A 470 12.69 28.55 -14.72
N TRP A 471 12.85 28.12 -15.98
CA TRP A 471 14.16 27.98 -16.62
C TRP A 471 14.86 29.34 -16.81
N PHE A 472 14.10 30.35 -17.25
CA PHE A 472 14.64 31.68 -17.49
C PHE A 472 15.22 32.28 -16.21
N ILE A 473 14.49 32.18 -15.09
CA ILE A 473 14.90 32.71 -13.80
C ILE A 473 15.97 31.83 -13.13
N SER A 474 15.79 30.51 -13.10
CA SER A 474 16.67 29.64 -12.29
C SER A 474 17.90 29.11 -13.04
N THR A 475 17.95 29.26 -14.37
CA THR A 475 19.03 28.67 -15.19
C THR A 475 19.69 29.69 -16.09
N PHE A 476 18.93 30.42 -16.90
CA PHE A 476 19.49 31.37 -17.87
C PHE A 476 20.07 32.61 -17.20
N LEU A 477 19.29 33.32 -16.37
CA LEU A 477 19.73 34.55 -15.72
C LEU A 477 20.96 34.36 -14.82
N PRO A 478 21.05 33.34 -13.94
CA PRO A 478 22.24 33.10 -13.13
C PRO A 478 23.49 32.87 -13.98
N LYS A 479 23.38 32.08 -15.06
CA LYS A 479 24.50 31.84 -15.99
C LYS A 479 24.91 33.10 -16.75
N LEU A 480 23.94 33.92 -17.18
CA LEU A 480 24.21 35.20 -17.83
C LEU A 480 24.91 36.18 -16.88
N PHE A 481 24.51 36.20 -15.60
CA PHE A 481 25.16 37.03 -14.57
C PHE A 481 26.56 36.57 -14.20
N SER A 482 26.81 35.26 -14.23
CA SER A 482 28.15 34.70 -13.99
C SER A 482 29.01 34.60 -15.25
N TRP A 483 28.56 35.11 -16.40
CA TRP A 483 29.29 35.00 -17.67
C TRP A 483 30.54 35.89 -17.66
N ASP A 484 31.72 35.30 -17.80
CA ASP A 484 33.02 35.95 -17.58
C ASP A 484 33.93 36.02 -18.81
N ASN A 485 33.45 35.60 -19.99
CA ASN A 485 34.21 35.70 -21.23
C ASN A 485 34.49 37.18 -21.58
N GLN A 486 35.76 37.58 -21.48
CA GLN A 486 36.22 38.97 -21.65
C GLN A 486 35.82 39.60 -22.98
N SER A 487 35.74 38.80 -24.06
CA SER A 487 35.36 39.27 -25.38
C SER A 487 33.87 39.67 -25.49
N GLU A 488 33.03 39.21 -24.55
CA GLU A 488 31.57 39.31 -24.63
C GLU A 488 30.95 40.09 -23.45
N ILE A 489 31.74 40.55 -22.50
CA ILE A 489 31.28 41.30 -21.30
C ILE A 489 30.39 42.49 -21.69
N LYS A 490 30.76 43.24 -22.74
CA LYS A 490 29.97 44.39 -23.21
C LYS A 490 28.61 43.97 -23.78
N ALA A 491 28.57 42.88 -24.53
CA ALA A 491 27.32 42.34 -25.07
C ALA A 491 26.42 41.82 -23.95
N ARG A 492 27.00 41.14 -22.96
CA ARG A 492 26.32 40.65 -21.76
C ARG A 492 25.67 41.79 -20.98
N ASP A 493 26.44 42.83 -20.66
CA ASP A 493 25.94 43.97 -19.87
C ASP A 493 24.79 44.67 -20.59
N LYS A 494 24.90 44.89 -21.90
CA LYS A 494 23.83 45.47 -22.72
C LYS A 494 22.58 44.59 -22.80
N LEU A 495 22.74 43.27 -22.92
CA LEU A 495 21.62 42.33 -22.90
C LEU A 495 20.90 42.35 -21.54
N ILE A 496 21.64 42.42 -20.43
CA ILE A 496 21.07 42.54 -19.08
C ILE A 496 20.24 43.83 -18.95
N GLU A 497 20.76 44.95 -19.47
CA GLU A 497 20.04 46.23 -19.48
C GLU A 497 18.77 46.18 -20.34
N ALA A 498 18.83 45.58 -21.52
CA ALA A 498 17.66 45.41 -22.39
C ALA A 498 16.58 44.55 -21.73
N LEU A 499 16.97 43.42 -21.13
CA LEU A 499 16.04 42.54 -20.39
C LEU A 499 15.45 43.22 -19.15
N ARG A 500 16.21 44.10 -18.48
CA ARG A 500 15.70 44.91 -17.36
C ARG A 500 14.69 45.95 -17.84
N LYS A 501 14.97 46.66 -18.94
CA LYS A 501 14.07 47.64 -19.55
C LYS A 501 12.72 47.02 -19.91
N ASP A 502 12.76 45.77 -20.39
CA ASP A 502 11.57 44.98 -20.74
C ASP A 502 10.89 44.29 -19.53
N LYS A 503 11.31 44.62 -18.30
CA LYS A 503 10.80 44.07 -17.03
C LYS A 503 10.86 42.53 -16.98
N LYS A 504 11.85 41.91 -17.60
CA LYS A 504 12.04 40.45 -17.61
C LYS A 504 12.88 39.95 -16.44
N ILE A 505 13.74 40.80 -15.88
CA ILE A 505 14.58 40.46 -14.72
C ILE A 505 13.87 40.91 -13.41
N PRO A 506 13.68 40.02 -12.42
CA PRO A 506 13.17 40.41 -11.10
C PRO A 506 14.09 41.40 -10.37
N ASP A 507 13.53 42.42 -9.72
CA ASP A 507 14.30 43.50 -9.08
C ASP A 507 15.29 42.99 -8.01
N ALA A 508 14.88 42.02 -7.19
CA ALA A 508 15.74 41.41 -6.19
C ALA A 508 17.00 40.77 -6.82
N MET A 509 16.80 40.06 -7.93
CA MET A 509 17.88 39.35 -8.62
C MET A 509 18.85 40.31 -9.32
N TYR A 510 18.32 41.39 -9.90
CA TYR A 510 19.15 42.44 -10.48
C TYR A 510 19.96 43.19 -9.43
N HIS A 511 19.37 43.46 -8.26
CA HIS A 511 20.06 44.09 -7.14
C HIS A 511 21.24 43.24 -6.65
N ASP A 512 21.04 41.93 -6.50
CA ASP A 512 22.11 40.99 -6.12
C ASP A 512 23.26 40.96 -7.15
N PHE A 513 22.94 41.03 -8.45
CA PHE A 513 23.94 41.12 -9.51
C PHE A 513 24.76 42.42 -9.41
N VAL A 514 24.12 43.57 -9.20
CA VAL A 514 24.80 44.86 -9.06
C VAL A 514 25.68 44.89 -7.80
N GLN A 515 25.23 44.30 -6.70
CA GLN A 515 26.02 44.20 -5.47
C GLN A 515 27.28 43.35 -5.65
N LYS A 516 27.21 42.26 -6.43
CA LYS A 516 28.36 41.39 -6.74
C LYS A 516 29.35 41.99 -7.75
N LYS A 517 28.99 43.08 -8.44
CA LYS A 517 29.83 43.78 -9.43
C LYS A 517 30.65 44.93 -8.81
N LYS A 518 30.30 45.37 -7.59
CA LYS A 518 31.10 46.27 -6.75
C LYS A 518 32.14 45.46 -6.00
#